data_AF-A0A6P1ESA8-F1
#
_entry.id   AF-A0A6P1ESA8-F1
#
_cell.length_a   1.000
_cell.length_b   1.000
_cell.length_c   1.000
_cell.angle_alpha   90.00
_cell.angle_beta   90.00
_cell.angle_gamma   90.00
#
_symmetry.space_group_name_H-M   'P 1'
#
loop_
_entity.id
_entity.type
_entity.pdbx_description
1 polymer ?
#
loop_
_entity_poly.entity_id
_entity_poly.type
_entity_poly.pdbx_seq_one_letter_code
_entity_poly.pdbx_strand_id
1 'polypeptide(L)'
;MGERPWRMAALSLSLLVLAACTAQTLERSTPTPISIEIDASALRSAPIPSICEHPAGSLVDGSLPGIPENQGYAFMPAVTEATPAGTNLSLVAAGGTHDDPVVAAVLRCNRGGVHWPDQVGLWTSSFEFLGLFEPAQAVDGFSEAITELSASGESFTVRWVAGNEGDPSCCGTLSAEADVSWDGARININNTRAFDGSDAVVAVAEAVSQNEEVPESAATAQATTALARLVDLGASPNLEALACEASPDIALGQRICTAPLDETQSVEIGVEIDGWNDYRVVTAYVQ
;
A
#
# COMPACT_ATOMS: atom_id res chain seq x y z
N MET A 1 46.82 66.48 42.59
CA MET A 1 47.90 65.90 41.77
C MET A 1 48.28 64.58 42.43
N GLY A 2 47.97 63.46 41.79
CA GLY A 2 48.46 62.12 42.11
C GLY A 2 48.03 61.50 43.44
N GLU A 3 46.93 60.75 43.46
CA GLU A 3 46.71 59.72 44.48
C GLU A 3 46.24 58.40 43.84
N ARG A 4 46.98 57.35 44.20
CA ARG A 4 46.76 55.94 43.85
C ARG A 4 45.53 55.43 44.59
N PRO A 5 44.63 54.63 43.98
CA PRO A 5 43.66 53.89 44.77
C PRO A 5 44.28 52.57 45.24
N TRP A 6 44.32 52.45 46.57
CA TRP A 6 44.51 51.21 47.31
C TRP A 6 43.26 50.33 47.21
N ARG A 7 43.51 49.03 47.32
CA ARG A 7 42.52 47.94 47.38
C ARG A 7 41.50 48.14 48.50
N MET A 8 40.23 47.85 48.23
CA MET A 8 39.35 47.23 49.23
C MET A 8 38.51 46.13 48.58
N ALA A 9 38.49 45.00 49.28
CA ALA A 9 37.72 43.80 48.96
C ALA A 9 36.21 44.08 49.05
N ALA A 10 35.44 43.48 48.16
CA ALA A 10 33.99 43.34 48.33
C ALA A 10 33.61 41.88 48.11
N LEU A 11 33.27 41.22 49.22
CA LEU A 11 32.66 39.90 49.24
C LEU A 11 31.22 39.98 48.72
N SER A 12 30.97 39.20 47.69
CA SER A 12 29.85 38.27 47.49
C SER A 12 28.51 38.57 48.16
N LEU A 13 27.48 38.77 47.33
CA LEU A 13 26.14 38.24 47.61
C LEU A 13 25.45 37.89 46.28
N SER A 14 25.48 36.61 45.92
CA SER A 14 24.78 36.06 44.77
C SER A 14 23.27 35.98 45.06
N LEU A 15 22.47 36.73 44.30
CA LEU A 15 21.02 36.57 44.26
C LEU A 15 20.68 35.55 43.16
N LEU A 16 20.27 34.34 43.54
CA LEU A 16 19.67 33.38 42.61
C LEU A 16 18.23 33.82 42.29
N VAL A 17 17.99 34.18 41.03
CA VAL A 17 16.63 34.35 40.48
C VAL A 17 16.16 32.98 39.99
N LEU A 18 15.20 32.38 40.68
CA LEU A 18 14.48 31.19 40.23
C LEU A 18 13.44 31.62 39.18
N ALA A 19 13.75 31.42 37.90
CA ALA A 19 12.77 31.48 36.83
C ALA A 19 11.94 30.19 36.83
N ALA A 20 10.69 30.26 37.28
CA ALA A 20 9.74 29.17 37.14
C ALA A 20 9.27 29.08 35.68
N CYS A 21 9.88 28.20 34.89
CA CYS A 21 9.33 27.78 33.60
C CYS A 21 8.12 26.89 33.86
N THR A 22 6.92 27.46 33.83
CA THR A 22 5.69 26.68 33.64
C THR A 22 5.69 26.12 32.22
N ALA A 23 6.07 24.85 32.07
CA ALA A 23 5.81 24.10 30.84
C ALA A 23 4.30 23.90 30.74
N GLN A 24 3.64 24.62 29.83
CA GLN A 24 2.28 24.29 29.43
C GLN A 24 2.36 23.04 28.57
N THR A 25 2.06 21.89 29.17
CA THR A 25 1.77 20.66 28.45
C THR A 25 0.54 20.93 27.60
N LEU A 26 0.74 21.23 26.31
CA LEU A 26 -0.31 21.14 25.32
C LEU A 26 -0.66 19.65 25.22
N GLU A 27 -1.72 19.24 25.91
CA GLU A 27 -2.34 17.95 25.69
C GLU A 27 -2.76 17.89 24.23
N ARG A 28 -1.96 17.17 23.43
CA ARG A 28 -2.33 16.80 22.08
C ARG A 28 -3.51 15.84 22.22
N SER A 29 -4.73 16.37 22.18
CA SER A 29 -5.95 15.56 22.13
C SER A 29 -5.80 14.62 20.93
N THR A 30 -5.59 13.34 21.21
CA THR A 30 -5.75 12.30 20.22
C THR A 30 -7.19 12.40 19.71
N PRO A 31 -7.43 12.69 18.41
CA PRO A 31 -8.79 12.80 17.92
C PRO A 31 -9.50 11.47 18.19
N THR A 32 -10.67 11.54 18.84
CA THR A 32 -11.55 10.38 18.99
C THR A 32 -11.85 9.85 17.59
N PRO A 33 -11.59 8.56 17.29
CA PRO A 33 -11.94 8.01 15.99
C PRO A 33 -13.46 8.13 15.82
N ILE A 34 -13.87 8.86 14.77
CA ILE A 34 -15.28 8.99 14.40
C ILE A 34 -15.70 7.62 13.87
N SER A 35 -16.54 6.89 14.60
CA SER A 35 -17.17 5.67 14.10
C SER A 35 -18.42 6.06 13.29
N ILE A 36 -18.32 6.01 11.97
CA ILE A 36 -19.47 6.18 11.07
C ILE A 36 -20.14 4.82 10.92
N GLU A 37 -21.40 4.71 11.32
CA GLU A 37 -22.18 3.48 11.14
C GLU A 37 -22.65 3.38 9.68
N ILE A 38 -22.36 2.26 9.02
CA ILE A 38 -22.73 2.00 7.62
C ILE A 38 -23.92 1.05 7.61
N ASP A 39 -25.04 1.45 6.99
CA ASP A 39 -26.10 0.51 6.65
C ASP A 39 -25.66 -0.37 5.47
N ALA A 40 -25.05 -1.51 5.81
CA ALA A 40 -24.56 -2.48 4.85
C ALA A 40 -25.66 -3.02 3.91
N SER A 41 -26.91 -3.10 4.36
CA SER A 41 -28.02 -3.60 3.54
C SER A 41 -28.43 -2.57 2.50
N ALA A 42 -28.49 -1.30 2.90
CA ALA A 42 -28.81 -0.20 2.00
C ALA A 42 -27.68 0.05 0.99
N LEU A 43 -26.41 -0.05 1.41
CA LEU A 43 -25.26 0.04 0.50
C LEU A 43 -25.29 -1.04 -0.60
N ARG A 44 -25.68 -2.27 -0.24
CA ARG A 44 -25.88 -3.36 -1.21
C ARG A 44 -27.09 -3.17 -2.14
N SER A 45 -27.85 -2.10 -1.95
CA SER A 45 -28.94 -1.68 -2.85
C SER A 45 -28.65 -0.32 -3.51
N ALA A 46 -27.44 0.22 -3.33
CA ALA A 46 -27.06 1.53 -3.84
C ALA A 46 -27.01 1.58 -5.37
N PRO A 47 -27.20 2.77 -5.98
CA PRO A 47 -26.94 2.97 -7.39
C PRO A 47 -25.44 2.85 -7.69
N ILE A 48 -25.12 2.23 -8.83
CA ILE A 48 -23.77 2.17 -9.41
C ILE A 48 -23.78 2.77 -10.82
N PRO A 49 -22.65 3.35 -11.29
CA PRO A 49 -22.52 3.81 -12.66
C PRO A 49 -22.41 2.62 -13.61
N SER A 50 -22.27 2.90 -14.90
CA SER A 50 -21.89 1.89 -15.88
C SER A 50 -20.45 1.44 -15.59
N ILE A 51 -20.24 0.13 -15.42
CA ILE A 51 -18.93 -0.49 -15.16
C ILE A 51 -18.80 -1.75 -16.01
N CYS A 52 -17.59 -2.08 -16.48
CA CYS A 52 -17.34 -3.23 -17.38
C CYS A 52 -18.28 -3.32 -18.60
N GLU A 53 -18.66 -2.17 -19.16
CA GLU A 53 -19.65 -2.04 -20.25
C GLU A 53 -21.09 -2.48 -19.89
N HIS A 54 -21.35 -2.82 -18.63
CA HIS A 54 -22.71 -3.04 -18.14
C HIS A 54 -23.42 -1.71 -17.90
N PRO A 55 -24.75 -1.62 -18.11
CA PRO A 55 -25.50 -0.39 -17.92
C PRO A 55 -25.48 0.06 -16.45
N ALA A 56 -25.61 1.36 -16.21
CA ALA A 56 -25.83 1.89 -14.86
C ALA A 56 -27.17 1.39 -14.29
N GLY A 57 -27.24 1.26 -12.98
CA GLY A 57 -28.46 0.81 -12.30
C GLY A 57 -28.29 0.71 -10.79
N SER A 58 -29.29 0.14 -10.11
CA SER A 58 -29.23 -0.13 -8.68
C SER A 58 -28.90 -1.59 -8.43
N LEU A 59 -28.04 -1.84 -7.45
CA LEU A 59 -27.79 -3.18 -6.96
C LEU A 59 -29.05 -3.75 -6.31
N VAL A 60 -29.19 -5.07 -6.35
CA VAL A 60 -30.18 -5.85 -5.60
C VAL A 60 -29.39 -6.94 -4.89
N ASP A 61 -29.38 -6.88 -3.56
CA ASP A 61 -28.57 -7.76 -2.72
C ASP A 61 -27.08 -7.79 -3.15
N GLY A 62 -26.53 -6.63 -3.51
CA GLY A 62 -25.15 -6.44 -3.94
C GLY A 62 -24.89 -6.75 -5.41
N SER A 63 -25.85 -7.23 -6.19
CA SER A 63 -25.65 -7.58 -7.61
C SER A 63 -26.45 -6.68 -8.53
N LEU A 64 -25.87 -6.27 -9.67
CA LEU A 64 -26.59 -5.51 -10.69
C LEU A 64 -27.50 -6.48 -11.49
N PRO A 65 -28.84 -6.29 -11.45
CA PRO A 65 -29.76 -7.18 -12.14
C PRO A 65 -29.76 -6.95 -13.66
N GLY A 66 -30.22 -7.95 -14.42
CA GLY A 66 -30.45 -7.82 -15.86
C GLY A 66 -29.24 -8.12 -16.74
N ILE A 67 -28.09 -8.50 -16.17
CA ILE A 67 -26.95 -9.02 -16.92
C ILE A 67 -27.15 -10.54 -17.15
N PRO A 68 -27.21 -11.01 -18.41
CA PRO A 68 -27.22 -12.43 -18.70
C PRO A 68 -25.94 -13.12 -18.21
N GLU A 69 -26.04 -14.36 -17.70
CA GLU A 69 -24.91 -15.12 -17.15
C GLU A 69 -23.72 -15.24 -18.12
N ASN A 70 -23.99 -15.36 -19.42
CA ASN A 70 -22.96 -15.44 -20.46
C ASN A 70 -22.33 -14.08 -20.84
N GLN A 71 -22.82 -12.98 -20.27
CA GLN A 71 -22.30 -11.62 -20.47
C GLN A 71 -21.50 -11.11 -19.27
N GLY A 72 -21.43 -11.89 -18.19
CA GLY A 72 -20.66 -11.59 -17.00
C GLY A 72 -21.52 -11.10 -15.83
N TYR A 73 -20.96 -10.23 -15.01
CA TYR A 73 -21.59 -9.71 -13.80
C TYR A 73 -21.05 -8.32 -13.44
N ALA A 74 -21.80 -7.64 -12.58
CA ALA A 74 -21.36 -6.48 -11.81
C ALA A 74 -21.94 -6.62 -10.40
N PHE A 75 -21.09 -6.61 -9.38
CA PHE A 75 -21.53 -6.78 -8.00
C PHE A 75 -20.59 -6.09 -7.01
N MET A 76 -21.11 -5.86 -5.81
CA MET A 76 -20.38 -5.42 -4.63
C MET A 76 -20.16 -6.64 -3.73
N PRO A 77 -18.90 -7.01 -3.42
CA PRO A 77 -18.61 -8.06 -2.46
C PRO A 77 -19.27 -7.79 -1.10
N ALA A 78 -19.45 -8.85 -0.32
CA ALA A 78 -19.92 -8.68 1.06
C ALA A 78 -18.92 -7.81 1.85
N VAL A 79 -19.43 -7.01 2.80
CA VAL A 79 -18.66 -6.06 3.63
C VAL A 79 -17.42 -6.71 4.26
N THR A 80 -17.53 -8.00 4.58
CA THR A 80 -16.40 -8.88 4.87
C THR A 80 -16.46 -10.07 3.92
N GLU A 81 -15.47 -10.17 3.03
CA GLU A 81 -15.30 -11.34 2.17
C GLU A 81 -14.16 -12.20 2.75
N ALA A 82 -14.42 -13.48 2.97
CA ALA A 82 -13.38 -14.44 3.31
C ALA A 82 -12.69 -14.89 2.02
N THR A 83 -11.38 -14.71 1.94
CA THR A 83 -10.58 -15.25 0.82
C THR A 83 -10.36 -16.76 0.98
N PRO A 84 -9.99 -17.49 -0.09
CA PRO A 84 -9.53 -18.88 0.03
C PRO A 84 -8.37 -19.07 1.01
N ALA A 85 -7.59 -18.01 1.28
CA ALA A 85 -6.51 -17.97 2.26
C ALA A 85 -6.98 -17.71 3.72
N GLY A 86 -8.29 -17.62 3.97
CA GLY A 86 -8.84 -17.45 5.32
C GLY A 86 -8.73 -16.04 5.91
N THR A 87 -8.33 -15.05 5.11
CA THR A 87 -8.25 -13.64 5.53
C THR A 87 -9.56 -12.93 5.22
N ASN A 88 -10.08 -12.13 6.16
CA ASN A 88 -11.22 -11.25 5.91
C ASN A 88 -10.71 -9.98 5.22
N LEU A 89 -11.16 -9.71 3.99
CA LEU A 89 -10.88 -8.44 3.33
C LEU A 89 -11.87 -7.38 3.82
N SER A 90 -11.35 -6.20 4.17
CA SER A 90 -12.18 -5.01 4.34
C SER A 90 -12.33 -4.36 2.96
N LEU A 91 -13.51 -4.53 2.36
CA LEU A 91 -13.83 -4.04 1.01
C LEU A 91 -14.83 -2.88 1.03
N VAL A 92 -15.13 -2.38 2.23
CA VAL A 92 -16.01 -1.24 2.50
C VAL A 92 -15.41 -0.45 3.64
N ALA A 93 -15.34 0.87 3.47
CA ALA A 93 -14.89 1.79 4.50
C ALA A 93 -15.79 3.03 4.53
N ALA A 94 -15.94 3.64 5.70
CA ALA A 94 -16.57 4.95 5.83
C ALA A 94 -15.60 5.93 6.48
N GLY A 95 -15.51 7.11 5.87
CA GLY A 95 -14.67 8.21 6.29
C GLY A 95 -15.39 9.54 6.06
N GLY A 96 -14.66 10.63 6.09
CA GLY A 96 -15.22 11.98 6.00
C GLY A 96 -15.45 12.60 7.37
N THR A 97 -16.21 13.69 7.38
CA THR A 97 -16.55 14.39 8.62
C THR A 97 -17.84 13.84 9.21
N HIS A 98 -18.13 14.12 10.48
CA HIS A 98 -19.40 13.72 11.09
C HIS A 98 -20.62 14.28 10.32
N ASP A 99 -20.48 15.48 9.76
CA ASP A 99 -21.55 16.18 9.06
C ASP A 99 -21.64 15.81 7.56
N ASP A 100 -20.53 15.32 6.99
CA ASP A 100 -20.47 14.85 5.59
C ASP A 100 -19.67 13.53 5.47
N PRO A 101 -20.27 12.41 5.93
CA PRO A 101 -19.67 11.10 5.81
C PRO A 101 -19.73 10.57 4.37
N VAL A 102 -18.62 10.01 3.93
CA VAL A 102 -18.46 9.34 2.64
C VAL A 102 -18.26 7.84 2.88
N VAL A 103 -18.94 7.03 2.08
CA VAL A 103 -18.79 5.57 2.07
C VAL A 103 -18.04 5.17 0.81
N ALA A 104 -16.98 4.40 0.94
CA ALA A 104 -16.26 3.79 -0.16
C ALA A 104 -16.50 2.27 -0.14
N ALA A 105 -16.69 1.67 -1.31
CA ALA A 105 -16.84 0.21 -1.44
C ALA A 105 -16.28 -0.29 -2.76
N VAL A 106 -15.76 -1.51 -2.73
CA VAL A 106 -15.26 -2.21 -3.91
C VAL A 106 -16.42 -2.68 -4.79
N LEU A 107 -16.29 -2.48 -6.09
CA LEU A 107 -17.15 -3.01 -7.13
C LEU A 107 -16.33 -3.96 -7.99
N ARG A 108 -16.83 -5.18 -8.16
CA ARG A 108 -16.27 -6.18 -9.07
C ARG A 108 -17.16 -6.34 -10.27
N CYS A 109 -16.58 -6.50 -11.43
CA CYS A 109 -17.33 -6.83 -12.63
C CYS A 109 -16.51 -7.68 -13.58
N ASN A 110 -17.18 -8.31 -14.53
CA ASN A 110 -16.53 -9.00 -15.64
C ASN A 110 -17.43 -8.98 -16.88
N ARG A 111 -16.86 -9.26 -18.04
CA ARG A 111 -17.57 -9.32 -19.32
C ARG A 111 -17.44 -10.71 -19.96
N GLY A 112 -17.93 -11.74 -19.27
CA GLY A 112 -18.01 -13.10 -19.82
C GLY A 112 -16.65 -13.72 -20.21
N GLY A 113 -15.90 -14.18 -19.21
CA GLY A 113 -14.69 -14.99 -19.41
C GLY A 113 -13.35 -14.23 -19.30
N VAL A 114 -13.38 -12.92 -19.04
CA VAL A 114 -12.18 -12.11 -18.74
C VAL A 114 -12.39 -11.40 -17.41
N HIS A 115 -11.49 -11.59 -16.46
CA HIS A 115 -11.49 -10.83 -15.20
C HIS A 115 -11.25 -9.35 -15.52
N TRP A 116 -12.10 -8.47 -15.01
CA TRP A 116 -11.88 -7.03 -15.12
C TRP A 116 -11.37 -6.49 -13.78
N PRO A 117 -10.61 -5.39 -13.81
CA PRO A 117 -10.10 -4.79 -12.58
C PRO A 117 -11.22 -4.41 -11.62
N ASP A 118 -11.01 -4.72 -10.33
CA ASP A 118 -11.80 -4.16 -9.24
C ASP A 118 -11.77 -2.62 -9.29
N GLN A 119 -12.89 -1.99 -8.91
CA GLN A 119 -13.06 -0.54 -8.86
C GLN A 119 -13.52 -0.11 -7.47
N VAL A 120 -13.36 1.16 -7.11
CA VAL A 120 -13.89 1.71 -5.84
C VAL A 120 -14.93 2.77 -6.15
N GLY A 121 -16.18 2.53 -5.74
CA GLY A 121 -17.23 3.54 -5.76
C GLY A 121 -17.21 4.37 -4.48
N LEU A 122 -17.53 5.65 -4.58
CA LEU A 122 -17.76 6.54 -3.45
C LEU A 122 -19.23 7.00 -3.44
N TRP A 123 -19.83 7.04 -2.25
CA TRP A 123 -21.18 7.51 -2.01
C TRP A 123 -21.27 8.44 -0.82
N THR A 124 -22.31 9.28 -0.77
CA THR A 124 -22.74 9.93 0.47
C THR A 124 -23.34 8.92 1.44
N SER A 125 -23.55 9.29 2.71
CA SER A 125 -24.29 8.44 3.68
C SER A 125 -25.73 8.11 3.26
N SER A 126 -26.34 8.91 2.39
CA SER A 126 -27.64 8.61 1.79
C SER A 126 -27.55 7.76 0.51
N PHE A 127 -26.37 7.22 0.21
CA PHE A 127 -26.07 6.41 -0.97
C PHE A 127 -26.30 7.12 -2.31
N GLU A 128 -26.13 8.44 -2.36
CA GLU A 128 -25.96 9.16 -3.62
C GLU A 128 -24.55 8.89 -4.17
N PHE A 129 -24.44 8.47 -5.42
CA PHE A 129 -23.15 8.13 -6.04
C PHE A 129 -22.34 9.40 -6.33
N LEU A 130 -21.11 9.45 -5.80
CA LEU A 130 -20.20 10.59 -5.94
C LEU A 130 -19.19 10.40 -7.07
N GLY A 131 -18.66 9.19 -7.23
CA GLY A 131 -17.67 8.92 -8.25
C GLY A 131 -17.06 7.52 -8.17
N LEU A 132 -16.23 7.24 -9.16
CA LEU A 132 -15.54 5.97 -9.35
C LEU A 132 -14.03 6.19 -9.38
N PHE A 133 -13.30 5.37 -8.65
CA PHE A 133 -11.86 5.22 -8.76
C PHE A 133 -11.54 3.89 -9.46
N GLU A 134 -10.70 3.94 -10.49
CA GLU A 134 -10.22 2.79 -11.24
C GLU A 134 -8.72 2.59 -10.96
N PRO A 135 -8.34 1.66 -10.07
CA PRO A 135 -6.94 1.44 -9.70
C PRO A 135 -6.00 1.13 -10.88
N ALA A 136 -6.53 0.46 -11.93
CA ALA A 136 -5.79 0.18 -13.16
C ALA A 136 -5.28 1.45 -13.88
N GLN A 137 -5.90 2.61 -13.66
CA GLN A 137 -5.47 3.88 -14.27
C GLN A 137 -4.45 4.63 -13.40
N ALA A 138 -4.25 4.22 -12.14
CA ALA A 138 -3.38 4.92 -11.21
C ALA A 138 -1.91 4.49 -11.32
N VAL A 139 -1.67 3.24 -11.73
CA VAL A 139 -0.33 2.67 -11.92
C VAL A 139 -0.21 2.11 -13.34
N ASP A 140 1.00 2.20 -13.92
CA ASP A 140 1.30 1.57 -15.20
C ASP A 140 1.24 0.04 -15.02
N GLY A 141 0.16 -0.57 -15.48
CA GLY A 141 -0.13 -1.99 -15.29
C GLY A 141 -1.60 -2.32 -15.55
N PHE A 142 -2.00 -3.54 -15.20
CA PHE A 142 -3.42 -3.91 -15.09
C PHE A 142 -3.75 -4.18 -13.63
N SER A 143 -4.85 -3.65 -13.11
CA SER A 143 -5.27 -3.98 -11.75
C SER A 143 -5.98 -5.34 -11.75
N GLU A 144 -5.68 -6.16 -10.75
CA GLU A 144 -6.36 -7.44 -10.58
C GLU A 144 -7.41 -7.36 -9.50
N ALA A 145 -7.00 -7.19 -8.26
CA ALA A 145 -7.89 -7.32 -7.11
C ALA A 145 -7.54 -6.33 -6.01
N ILE A 146 -8.56 -5.67 -5.47
CA ILE A 146 -8.40 -4.85 -4.26
C ILE A 146 -8.33 -5.79 -3.07
N THR A 147 -7.28 -5.60 -2.27
CA THR A 147 -6.96 -6.41 -1.09
C THR A 147 -7.35 -5.70 0.21
N GLU A 148 -7.33 -4.37 0.21
CA GLU A 148 -7.71 -3.58 1.38
C GLU A 148 -8.31 -2.25 0.94
N LEU A 149 -9.39 -1.88 1.62
CA LEU A 149 -9.96 -0.54 1.60
C LEU A 149 -10.14 -0.09 3.04
N SER A 150 -9.45 0.97 3.44
CA SER A 150 -9.54 1.52 4.80
C SER A 150 -9.74 3.04 4.76
N ALA A 151 -10.38 3.59 5.78
CA ALA A 151 -10.59 5.03 5.92
C ALA A 151 -9.63 5.62 6.95
N SER A 152 -9.10 6.80 6.63
CA SER A 152 -8.27 7.62 7.52
C SER A 152 -8.71 9.08 7.41
N GLY A 153 -9.56 9.51 8.34
CA GLY A 153 -10.19 10.84 8.28
C GLY A 153 -11.05 10.97 7.02
N GLU A 154 -10.73 11.94 6.16
CA GLU A 154 -11.45 12.26 4.92
C GLU A 154 -10.92 11.52 3.68
N SER A 155 -9.91 10.66 3.85
CA SER A 155 -9.30 9.90 2.75
C SER A 155 -9.45 8.40 2.96
N PHE A 156 -9.43 7.66 1.86
CA PHE A 156 -9.46 6.21 1.82
C PHE A 156 -8.14 5.71 1.27
N THR A 157 -7.46 4.82 1.99
CA THR A 157 -6.31 4.10 1.45
C THR A 157 -6.83 2.86 0.75
N VAL A 158 -6.52 2.76 -0.55
CA VAL A 158 -6.87 1.62 -1.39
C VAL A 158 -5.60 0.85 -1.69
N ARG A 159 -5.59 -0.46 -1.44
CA ARG A 159 -4.46 -1.35 -1.72
C ARG A 159 -4.89 -2.49 -2.63
N TRP A 160 -4.14 -2.71 -3.68
CA TRP A 160 -4.47 -3.74 -4.68
C TRP A 160 -3.22 -4.45 -5.18
N VAL A 161 -3.44 -5.63 -5.74
CA VAL A 161 -2.45 -6.32 -6.58
C VAL A 161 -2.63 -5.82 -8.01
N ALA A 162 -1.52 -5.42 -8.63
CA ALA A 162 -1.44 -5.04 -10.02
C ALA A 162 -0.53 -6.02 -10.77
N GLY A 163 -0.84 -6.26 -12.04
CA GLY A 163 0.05 -6.92 -12.97
C GLY A 163 0.78 -5.93 -13.86
N ASN A 164 1.91 -6.35 -14.42
CA ASN A 164 2.69 -5.60 -15.40
C ASN A 164 2.92 -6.40 -16.69
N GLU A 165 3.65 -5.83 -17.64
CA GLU A 165 4.09 -6.58 -18.81
C GLU A 165 4.93 -7.78 -18.40
N GLY A 166 4.57 -8.97 -18.89
CA GLY A 166 5.23 -10.24 -18.56
C GLY A 166 4.49 -11.07 -17.51
N ASP A 167 3.58 -10.46 -16.72
CA ASP A 167 2.78 -11.21 -15.75
C ASP A 167 1.75 -12.14 -16.44
N PRO A 168 1.50 -13.34 -15.88
CA PRO A 168 0.36 -14.15 -16.27
C PRO A 168 -0.95 -13.37 -16.10
N SER A 169 -1.89 -13.48 -17.04
CA SER A 169 -3.17 -12.74 -16.98
C SER A 169 -4.09 -13.09 -15.81
N CYS A 170 -3.70 -14.05 -14.96
CA CYS A 170 -4.44 -14.44 -13.77
C CYS A 170 -3.93 -13.79 -12.49
N CYS A 171 -2.67 -13.36 -12.50
CA CYS A 171 -1.87 -13.23 -11.30
C CYS A 171 -0.81 -12.13 -11.48
N GLY A 172 -1.07 -10.97 -10.89
CA GLY A 172 -0.21 -9.80 -10.88
C GLY A 172 0.84 -9.93 -9.81
N THR A 173 2.00 -9.33 -10.05
CA THR A 173 3.16 -9.46 -9.16
C THR A 173 3.57 -8.16 -8.50
N LEU A 174 2.87 -7.06 -8.79
CA LEU A 174 3.05 -5.75 -8.16
C LEU A 174 2.02 -5.54 -7.04
N SER A 175 2.47 -4.87 -5.99
CA SER A 175 1.57 -4.29 -4.98
C SER A 175 1.42 -2.82 -5.25
N ALA A 176 0.24 -2.26 -5.09
CA ALA A 176 0.04 -0.84 -5.28
C ALA A 176 -0.89 -0.26 -4.22
N GLU A 177 -0.71 1.03 -3.93
CA GLU A 177 -1.57 1.79 -3.05
C GLU A 177 -1.81 3.21 -3.57
N ALA A 178 -2.95 3.78 -3.19
CA ALA A 178 -3.29 5.18 -3.42
C ALA A 178 -4.22 5.68 -2.33
N ASP A 179 -4.13 6.98 -2.05
CA ASP A 179 -5.09 7.70 -1.21
C ASP A 179 -6.15 8.34 -2.10
N VAL A 180 -7.42 7.99 -1.83
CA VAL A 180 -8.60 8.44 -2.57
C VAL A 180 -9.44 9.33 -1.66
N SER A 181 -9.82 10.52 -2.11
CA SER A 181 -10.70 11.41 -1.34
C SER A 181 -11.74 12.10 -2.22
N TRP A 182 -12.76 12.67 -1.60
CA TRP A 182 -13.78 13.49 -2.25
C TRP A 182 -13.64 14.94 -1.77
N ASP A 183 -13.57 15.91 -2.68
CA ASP A 183 -13.45 17.35 -2.34
C ASP A 183 -14.77 18.14 -2.41
N GLY A 184 -15.91 17.45 -2.56
CA GLY A 184 -17.20 18.08 -2.79
C GLY A 184 -17.58 18.19 -4.27
N ALA A 185 -16.66 17.96 -5.21
CA ALA A 185 -16.92 18.04 -6.64
C ALA A 185 -16.35 16.88 -7.45
N ARG A 186 -15.21 16.31 -7.05
CA ARG A 186 -14.56 15.20 -7.73
C ARG A 186 -13.77 14.32 -6.77
N ILE A 187 -13.47 13.11 -7.27
CA ILE A 187 -12.49 12.24 -6.63
C ILE A 187 -11.08 12.79 -6.88
N ASN A 188 -10.28 12.87 -5.83
CA ASN A 188 -8.86 13.14 -5.89
C ASN A 188 -8.08 11.86 -5.57
N ILE A 189 -7.03 11.61 -6.35
CA ILE A 189 -6.14 10.46 -6.19
C ILE A 189 -4.76 11.03 -5.88
N ASN A 190 -4.19 10.65 -4.74
CA ASN A 190 -2.92 11.14 -4.25
C ASN A 190 -2.05 9.98 -3.76
N ASN A 191 -0.76 10.26 -3.55
CA ASN A 191 0.19 9.33 -2.95
C ASN A 191 0.24 7.94 -3.60
N THR A 192 -0.01 7.87 -4.91
CA THR A 192 0.04 6.60 -5.64
C THR A 192 1.44 6.02 -5.60
N ARG A 193 1.54 4.74 -5.24
CA ARG A 193 2.80 3.99 -5.17
C ARG A 193 2.59 2.59 -5.72
N ALA A 194 3.64 2.05 -6.32
CA ALA A 194 3.75 0.65 -6.67
C ALA A 194 5.03 0.08 -6.06
N PHE A 195 4.97 -1.19 -5.68
CA PHE A 195 6.05 -1.96 -5.10
C PHE A 195 6.24 -3.19 -5.97
N ASP A 196 7.49 -3.49 -6.30
CA ASP A 196 7.89 -4.56 -7.22
C ASP A 196 8.81 -5.60 -6.56
N GLY A 197 8.97 -5.51 -5.23
CA GLY A 197 9.86 -6.35 -4.44
C GLY A 197 11.30 -5.85 -4.33
N SER A 198 11.69 -4.77 -5.03
CA SER A 198 13.04 -4.21 -4.97
C SER A 198 13.47 -3.84 -3.54
N ASP A 199 12.60 -3.17 -2.78
CA ASP A 199 12.88 -2.82 -1.37
C ASP A 199 13.14 -4.06 -0.49
N ALA A 200 12.45 -5.17 -0.73
CA ALA A 200 12.68 -6.43 0.01
C ALA A 200 14.04 -7.04 -0.36
N VAL A 201 14.42 -7.00 -1.64
CA VAL A 201 15.73 -7.43 -2.11
C VAL A 201 16.84 -6.59 -1.49
N VAL A 202 16.68 -5.26 -1.49
CA VAL A 202 17.63 -4.33 -0.87
C VAL A 202 17.79 -4.65 0.62
N ALA A 203 16.69 -4.76 1.36
CA ALA A 203 16.73 -5.06 2.78
C ALA A 203 17.44 -6.38 3.09
N VAL A 204 17.17 -7.44 2.33
CA VAL A 204 17.83 -8.75 2.50
C VAL A 204 19.32 -8.65 2.16
N ALA A 205 19.69 -8.03 1.04
CA ALA A 205 21.08 -7.89 0.63
C ALA A 205 21.90 -7.05 1.62
N GLU A 206 21.33 -5.96 2.13
CA GLU A 206 21.94 -5.11 3.16
C GLU A 206 22.13 -5.87 4.47
N ALA A 207 21.10 -6.57 4.98
CA ALA A 207 21.20 -7.38 6.19
C ALA A 207 22.30 -8.45 6.06
N VAL A 208 22.37 -9.15 4.93
CA VAL A 208 23.44 -10.12 4.63
C VAL A 208 24.82 -9.45 4.64
N SER A 209 24.97 -8.29 4.00
CA SER A 209 26.25 -7.57 3.93
C SER A 209 26.74 -7.09 5.31
N GLN A 210 25.81 -6.81 6.22
CA GLN A 210 26.07 -6.37 7.59
C GLN A 210 26.18 -7.55 8.57
N ASN A 211 26.07 -8.78 8.08
CA ASN A 211 26.05 -10.01 8.89
C ASN A 211 24.95 -9.98 9.96
N GLU A 212 23.78 -9.44 9.59
CA GLU A 212 22.57 -9.44 10.39
C GLU A 212 21.71 -10.69 10.12
N GLU A 213 20.81 -11.01 11.05
CA GLU A 213 19.90 -12.14 10.90
C GLU A 213 18.80 -11.80 9.87
N VAL A 214 18.66 -12.65 8.86
CA VAL A 214 17.58 -12.55 7.86
C VAL A 214 16.46 -13.54 8.24
N PRO A 215 15.24 -13.07 8.53
CA PRO A 215 14.14 -13.97 8.89
C PRO A 215 13.70 -14.81 7.69
N GLU A 216 13.21 -16.04 7.95
CA GLU A 216 12.76 -16.96 6.90
C GLU A 216 11.58 -16.43 6.06
N SER A 217 10.81 -15.49 6.63
CA SER A 217 9.75 -14.78 5.92
C SER A 217 10.28 -13.81 4.87
N ALA A 218 11.46 -13.22 5.09
CA ALA A 218 12.07 -12.27 4.15
C ALA A 218 12.90 -12.97 3.06
N ALA A 219 13.58 -14.07 3.40
CA ALA A 219 14.36 -14.82 2.42
C ALA A 219 14.46 -16.32 2.72
N THR A 220 14.64 -17.13 1.67
CA THR A 220 14.98 -18.55 1.84
C THR A 220 16.44 -18.71 2.26
N ALA A 221 16.74 -19.83 2.95
CA ALA A 221 18.12 -20.16 3.31
C ALA A 221 19.06 -20.27 2.10
N GLN A 222 18.54 -20.69 0.93
CA GLN A 222 19.32 -20.75 -0.30
C GLN A 222 19.73 -19.35 -0.76
N ALA A 223 18.79 -18.42 -0.85
CA ALA A 223 19.07 -17.06 -1.28
C ALA A 223 20.02 -16.34 -0.32
N THR A 224 19.77 -16.43 1.00
CA THR A 224 20.64 -15.85 2.02
C THR A 224 22.07 -16.40 1.92
N THR A 225 22.23 -17.72 1.75
CA THR A 225 23.55 -18.35 1.61
C THR A 225 24.26 -17.90 0.34
N ALA A 226 23.54 -17.79 -0.78
CA ALA A 226 24.10 -17.35 -2.05
C ALA A 226 24.58 -15.89 -1.99
N LEU A 227 23.78 -14.99 -1.41
CA LEU A 227 24.15 -13.59 -1.21
C LEU A 227 25.34 -13.45 -0.25
N ALA A 228 25.35 -14.21 0.86
CA ALA A 228 26.48 -14.19 1.81
C ALA A 228 27.78 -14.65 1.13
N ARG A 229 27.68 -15.64 0.23
CA ARG A 229 28.82 -16.11 -0.55
C ARG A 229 29.40 -15.04 -1.47
N LEU A 230 28.59 -14.14 -2.02
CA LEU A 230 29.08 -13.00 -2.80
C LEU A 230 29.92 -12.07 -1.93
N VAL A 231 29.42 -11.74 -0.74
CA VAL A 231 30.11 -10.89 0.24
C VAL A 231 31.45 -11.52 0.65
N ASP A 232 31.48 -12.82 0.95
CA ASP A 232 32.70 -13.57 1.28
C ASP A 232 33.75 -13.54 0.16
N LEU A 233 33.30 -13.46 -1.09
CA LEU A 233 34.15 -13.37 -2.29
C LEU A 233 34.57 -11.92 -2.61
N GLY A 234 34.12 -10.95 -1.82
CA GLY A 234 34.40 -9.53 -2.03
C GLY A 234 33.58 -8.89 -3.16
N ALA A 235 32.51 -9.56 -3.61
CA ALA A 235 31.56 -9.01 -4.57
C ALA A 235 30.38 -8.35 -3.83
N SER A 236 29.91 -7.22 -4.34
CA SER A 236 28.77 -6.51 -3.79
C SER A 236 27.84 -6.09 -4.93
N PRO A 237 26.57 -6.53 -4.93
CA PRO A 237 25.59 -6.08 -5.91
C PRO A 237 25.41 -4.57 -5.85
N ASN A 238 25.37 -3.91 -7.01
CA ASN A 238 24.99 -2.51 -7.11
C ASN A 238 23.48 -2.37 -6.98
N LEU A 239 23.02 -2.22 -5.74
CA LEU A 239 21.60 -2.12 -5.40
C LEU A 239 20.94 -0.82 -5.91
N GLU A 240 21.71 0.24 -6.16
CA GLU A 240 21.18 1.49 -6.76
C GLU A 240 20.78 1.29 -8.23
N ALA A 241 21.32 0.26 -8.88
CA ALA A 241 21.00 -0.12 -10.26
C ALA A 241 20.12 -1.38 -10.34
N LEU A 242 19.52 -1.79 -9.22
CA LEU A 242 18.61 -2.93 -9.16
C LEU A 242 17.38 -2.64 -10.04
N ALA A 243 17.00 -3.60 -10.87
CA ALA A 243 15.78 -3.54 -11.67
C ALA A 243 15.01 -4.85 -11.51
N CYS A 244 13.70 -4.77 -11.25
CA CYS A 244 12.84 -5.93 -11.06
C CYS A 244 11.78 -6.02 -12.17
N GLU A 245 11.65 -7.20 -12.76
CA GLU A 245 10.67 -7.50 -13.81
C GLU A 245 9.90 -8.78 -13.51
N ALA A 246 8.79 -9.00 -14.23
CA ALA A 246 8.05 -10.24 -14.14
C ALA A 246 8.92 -11.41 -14.60
N SER A 247 8.91 -12.50 -13.85
CA SER A 247 9.71 -13.67 -14.17
C SER A 247 9.04 -14.50 -15.28
N PRO A 248 9.77 -14.88 -16.35
CA PRO A 248 9.28 -15.88 -17.30
C PRO A 248 9.32 -17.31 -16.73
N ASP A 249 10.04 -17.54 -15.63
CA ASP A 249 10.16 -18.85 -14.97
C ASP A 249 9.78 -18.74 -13.49
N ILE A 250 8.57 -19.18 -13.18
CA ILE A 250 8.02 -19.17 -11.82
C ILE A 250 8.85 -19.99 -10.83
N ALA A 251 9.71 -20.92 -11.30
CA ALA A 251 10.59 -21.68 -10.41
C ALA A 251 11.74 -20.83 -9.85
N LEU A 252 12.08 -19.72 -10.51
CA LEU A 252 13.04 -18.74 -10.00
C LEU A 252 12.38 -17.75 -9.04
N GLY A 253 11.07 -17.55 -9.16
CA GLY A 253 10.26 -16.58 -8.45
C GLY A 253 9.20 -16.01 -9.38
N GLN A 254 8.23 -15.27 -8.85
CA GLN A 254 7.25 -14.55 -9.66
C GLN A 254 7.85 -13.30 -10.31
N ARG A 255 8.90 -12.73 -9.71
CA ARG A 255 9.69 -11.63 -10.25
C ARG A 255 11.17 -11.96 -10.19
N ILE A 256 11.94 -11.37 -11.11
CA ILE A 256 13.40 -11.42 -11.09
C ILE A 256 13.91 -10.00 -10.95
N CYS A 257 14.76 -9.79 -9.94
CA CYS A 257 15.48 -8.56 -9.72
C CYS A 257 16.95 -8.75 -10.07
N THR A 258 17.48 -7.94 -10.97
CA THR A 258 18.87 -8.02 -11.43
C THR A 258 19.67 -6.85 -10.91
N ALA A 259 20.80 -7.13 -10.26
CA ALA A 259 21.77 -6.12 -9.83
C ALA A 259 23.14 -6.40 -10.44
N PRO A 260 23.80 -5.41 -11.07
CA PRO A 260 25.17 -5.57 -11.56
C PRO A 260 26.15 -5.87 -10.42
N LEU A 261 27.10 -6.79 -10.64
CA LEU A 261 28.26 -7.01 -9.77
C LEU A 261 29.48 -6.26 -10.33
N ASP A 262 29.64 -6.29 -11.66
CA ASP A 262 30.64 -5.55 -12.42
C ASP A 262 30.15 -5.28 -13.85
N GLU A 263 31.06 -4.95 -14.79
CA GLU A 263 30.72 -4.67 -16.19
C GLU A 263 30.25 -5.91 -16.98
N THR A 264 30.47 -7.11 -16.45
CA THR A 264 30.28 -8.40 -17.14
C THR A 264 29.37 -9.36 -16.40
N GLN A 265 29.23 -9.21 -15.09
CA GLN A 265 28.47 -10.11 -14.22
C GLN A 265 27.35 -9.38 -13.50
N SER A 266 26.25 -10.08 -13.27
CA SER A 266 25.14 -9.62 -12.44
C SER A 266 24.69 -10.72 -11.49
N VAL A 267 23.96 -10.35 -10.45
CA VAL A 267 23.18 -11.29 -9.65
C VAL A 267 21.71 -11.17 -10.07
N GLU A 268 21.09 -12.31 -10.32
CA GLU A 268 19.65 -12.45 -10.48
C GLU A 268 19.07 -12.96 -9.17
N ILE A 269 18.07 -12.25 -8.68
CA ILE A 269 17.45 -12.47 -7.37
C ILE A 269 15.96 -12.69 -7.61
N GLY A 270 15.51 -13.90 -7.35
CA GLY A 270 14.12 -14.27 -7.51
C GLY A 270 13.27 -13.85 -6.32
N VAL A 271 12.09 -13.31 -6.59
CA VAL A 271 11.15 -12.79 -5.59
C VAL A 271 9.76 -13.38 -5.79
N GLU A 272 9.13 -13.79 -4.70
CA GLU A 272 7.72 -14.17 -4.64
C GLU A 272 6.92 -13.14 -3.84
N ILE A 273 5.63 -13.05 -4.12
CA ILE A 273 4.66 -12.22 -3.42
C ILE A 273 3.60 -13.12 -2.77
N ASP A 274 3.42 -13.01 -1.44
CA ASP A 274 2.41 -13.76 -0.67
C ASP A 274 1.40 -12.82 0.01
N GLY A 275 0.83 -11.91 -0.79
CA GLY A 275 -0.10 -10.88 -0.33
C GLY A 275 0.40 -9.47 -0.62
N TRP A 276 -0.40 -8.47 -0.27
CA TRP A 276 -0.05 -7.08 -0.56
C TRP A 276 1.23 -6.68 0.17
N ASN A 277 2.23 -6.28 -0.61
CA ASN A 277 3.56 -5.84 -0.19
C ASN A 277 4.31 -6.83 0.71
N ASP A 278 3.97 -8.12 0.65
CA ASP A 278 4.67 -9.20 1.35
C ASP A 278 5.58 -9.94 0.35
N TYR A 279 6.75 -9.36 0.12
CA TYR A 279 7.74 -9.88 -0.83
C TYR A 279 8.79 -10.71 -0.13
N ARG A 280 9.09 -11.88 -0.69
CA ARG A 280 10.09 -12.81 -0.18
C ARG A 280 11.14 -13.12 -1.24
N VAL A 281 12.41 -13.00 -0.85
CA VAL A 281 13.55 -13.40 -1.70
C VAL A 281 13.69 -14.92 -1.68
N VAL A 282 13.42 -15.57 -2.81
CA VAL A 282 13.37 -17.03 -2.88
C VAL A 282 14.61 -17.65 -3.48
N THR A 283 15.25 -16.97 -4.41
CA THR A 283 16.46 -17.45 -5.06
C THR A 283 17.48 -16.34 -5.28
N ALA A 284 18.76 -16.71 -5.43
CA ALA A 284 19.81 -15.81 -5.89
C ALA A 284 20.90 -16.59 -6.64
N TYR A 285 21.29 -16.09 -7.82
CA TYR A 285 22.29 -16.70 -8.72
C TYR A 285 23.13 -15.63 -9.42
N VAL A 286 24.38 -15.95 -9.76
CA VAL A 286 25.25 -15.09 -10.59
C VAL A 286 25.12 -15.49 -12.05
N GLN A 287 25.02 -14.50 -12.93
CA GLN A 287 25.11 -14.66 -14.39
C GLN A 287 26.46 -14.14 -14.90
#